data_AF-A0A7K4IEL2-F1
#
_entry.id   AF-A0A7K4IEL2-F1
#
_cell.length_a   1.000
_cell.length_b   1.000
_cell.length_c   1.000
_cell.angle_alpha   90.00
_cell.angle_beta   90.00
_cell.angle_gamma   90.00
#
_symmetry.space_group_name_H-M   'P 1'
#
loop_
_entity.id
_entity.type
_entity.pdbx_description
1 polymer ?
#
loop_
_entity_poly.entity_id
_entity_poly.type
_entity_poly.pdbx_seq_one_letter_code
_entity_poly.pdbx_strand_id
1 'polypeptide(L)' 'MSEVRVGESGVVQSYTVLEMPPEGFEPPVVLALVELDDGPATLCIGSARSRDRLAIGTRVNVSMDESGRFLFSLIQ' A
#
# COMPACT_ATOMS: atom_id res chain seq x y z
N MET A 1 -20.94 3.05 -16.71
CA MET A 1 -20.56 2.99 -15.28
C MET A 1 -20.22 4.40 -14.83
N SER A 2 -20.70 4.83 -13.67
CA SER A 2 -20.25 6.08 -13.05
C SER A 2 -18.96 5.83 -12.27
N GLU A 3 -18.01 6.75 -12.34
CA GLU A 3 -16.77 6.70 -11.56
C GLU A 3 -17.05 7.10 -10.11
N VAL A 4 -16.41 6.41 -9.16
CA VAL A 4 -16.44 6.76 -7.73
C VAL A 4 -15.03 7.14 -7.33
N ARG A 5 -14.87 8.34 -6.77
CA ARG A 5 -13.59 8.78 -6.20
C ARG A 5 -13.50 8.28 -4.77
N VAL A 6 -12.36 7.69 -4.46
CA VAL A 6 -11.97 7.26 -3.11
C VAL A 6 -10.75 8.07 -2.68
N GLY A 7 -10.60 8.30 -1.38
CA GLY A 7 -9.54 9.09 -0.79
C GLY A 7 -8.15 8.45 -0.92
N GLU A 8 -7.14 9.26 -0.63
CA GLU A 8 -5.71 8.92 -0.76
C GLU A 8 -5.08 8.56 0.60
N SER A 9 -5.90 8.24 1.60
CA SER A 9 -5.43 7.89 2.95
C SER A 9 -6.22 6.72 3.51
N GLY A 10 -5.58 5.94 4.39
CA GLY A 10 -6.20 4.77 4.99
C GLY A 10 -5.37 4.15 6.09
N VAL A 11 -5.79 2.96 6.52
CA VAL A 11 -5.20 2.19 7.61
C VAL A 11 -4.81 0.79 7.12
N VAL A 12 -3.62 0.34 7.48
CA VAL A 12 -3.12 -1.00 7.14
C VAL A 12 -3.87 -2.04 7.97
N GLN A 13 -4.64 -2.91 7.32
CA GLN A 13 -5.39 -3.99 7.97
C GLN A 13 -4.60 -5.31 8.00
N SER A 14 -3.76 -5.53 6.98
CA SER A 14 -2.88 -6.68 6.88
C SER A 14 -1.69 -6.33 6.01
N TYR A 15 -0.56 -7.01 6.22
CA TYR A 15 0.59 -6.86 5.34
C TYR A 15 1.41 -8.15 5.26
N THR A 16 2.19 -8.23 4.19
CA THR A 16 3.18 -9.28 3.98
C THR A 16 4.43 -8.70 3.34
N VAL A 17 5.55 -9.41 3.48
CA VAL A 17 6.83 -9.05 2.89
C VAL A 17 7.23 -10.16 1.93
N LEU A 18 7.36 -9.80 0.66
CA LEU A 18 7.89 -10.68 -0.38
C LEU A 18 9.41 -10.48 -0.42
N GLU A 19 10.12 -11.39 0.23
CA GLU A 19 11.59 -11.41 0.22
C GLU A 19 12.15 -11.78 -1.16
N MET A 20 11.39 -12.55 -1.96
CA MET A 20 11.75 -12.95 -3.33
C MET A 20 10.60 -12.64 -4.29
N PRO A 21 10.44 -11.37 -4.71
CA PRO A 21 9.42 -10.98 -5.68
C PRO A 21 9.78 -11.45 -7.10
N PRO A 22 8.81 -11.44 -8.05
CA PRO A 22 9.10 -11.69 -9.45
C PRO A 22 10.00 -10.59 -10.05
N GLU A 23 10.53 -10.85 -11.25
CA GLU A 23 11.31 -9.87 -12.01
C GLU A 23 10.53 -8.55 -12.20
N GLY A 24 11.26 -7.44 -12.20
CA GLY A 24 10.68 -6.09 -12.30
C GLY A 24 10.31 -5.45 -10.96
N PHE A 25 10.64 -6.10 -9.84
CA PHE A 25 10.47 -5.56 -8.49
C PHE A 25 11.80 -5.60 -7.71
N GLU A 26 12.06 -4.55 -6.93
CA GLU A 26 13.21 -4.52 -6.02
C GLU A 26 12.88 -5.24 -4.71
N PRO A 27 13.63 -6.30 -4.32
CA PRO A 27 13.44 -6.96 -3.05
C PRO A 27 13.99 -6.13 -1.87
N PRO A 28 13.35 -6.21 -0.67
CA PRO A 28 12.05 -6.82 -0.42
C PRO A 28 10.89 -5.92 -0.84
N VAL A 29 9.78 -6.52 -1.28
CA VAL A 29 8.54 -5.80 -1.56
C VAL A 29 7.58 -5.95 -0.39
N VAL A 30 7.08 -4.84 0.14
CA VAL A 30 6.02 -4.86 1.16
C VAL A 30 4.68 -4.75 0.45
N LEU A 31 3.77 -5.68 0.69
CA LEU A 31 2.37 -5.57 0.25
C LEU A 31 1.50 -5.31 1.47
N ALA A 32 0.62 -4.32 1.40
CA ALA A 32 -0.31 -3.99 2.46
C ALA A 32 -1.73 -3.94 1.92
N LEU A 33 -2.66 -4.57 2.63
CA LEU A 33 -4.08 -4.33 2.45
C LEU A 33 -4.45 -3.09 3.27
N VAL A 34 -4.81 -2.02 2.58
CA VAL A 34 -5.13 -0.72 3.17
C VAL A 34 -6.62 -0.49 3.05
N GLU A 35 -7.31 -0.36 4.18
CA GLU A 35 -8.68 0.14 4.21
C GLU A 35 -8.63 1.67 4.08
N LEU A 36 -9.17 2.19 2.98
CA LEU A 36 -9.25 3.62 2.73
C LEU A 36 -10.29 4.25 3.66
N ASP A 37 -10.12 5.53 3.97
CA ASP A 37 -11.03 6.26 4.88
C ASP A 37 -12.49 6.27 4.39
N ASP A 38 -12.73 6.12 3.09
CA ASP A 38 -14.07 6.03 2.49
C ASP A 38 -14.68 4.60 2.53
N GLY A 39 -13.97 3.62 3.13
CA GLY A 39 -14.43 2.25 3.38
C GLY A 39 -13.84 1.14 2.49
N PRO A 40 -13.54 1.29 1.19
CA PRO A 40 -13.02 0.18 0.40
C PRO A 40 -11.57 -0.15 0.77
N ALA A 41 -11.22 -1.44 0.67
CA ALA A 41 -9.85 -1.89 0.84
C ALA A 41 -9.12 -2.01 -0.51
N THR A 42 -7.85 -1.63 -0.54
CA THR A 42 -6.98 -1.74 -1.72
C THR A 42 -5.66 -2.42 -1.36
N LEU A 43 -5.07 -3.13 -2.32
CA LEU A 43 -3.76 -3.76 -2.18
C LEU A 43 -2.69 -2.78 -2.67
N CYS A 44 -1.83 -2.33 -1.76
CA CYS A 44 -0.79 -1.35 -2.03
C CYS A 44 0.61 -1.95 -1.90
N ILE A 45 1.55 -1.38 -2.66
CA ILE A 45 2.97 -1.70 -2.66
C ILE A 45 3.73 -0.66 -1.86
N GLY A 46 4.58 -1.11 -0.94
CA GLY A 46 5.48 -0.27 -0.16
C GLY A 46 6.94 -0.55 -0.47
N SER A 47 7.79 0.44 -0.20
CA SER A 47 9.23 0.29 -0.30
C SER A 47 9.79 -0.60 0.81
N ALA A 48 11.02 -1.10 0.62
CA ALA A 48 11.78 -1.81 1.65
C ALA A 48 11.90 -1.01 2.97
N ARG A 49 11.93 0.32 2.91
CA ARG A 49 11.99 1.19 4.10
C ARG A 49 10.74 1.11 4.97
N SER A 50 9.60 0.71 4.39
CA SER A 50 8.36 0.55 5.14
C SER A 50 8.40 -0.69 6.03
N ARG A 51 9.17 -1.72 5.67
CA ARG A 51 9.23 -3.03 6.35
C ARG A 51 9.36 -2.91 7.87
N ASP A 52 10.33 -2.13 8.33
CA ASP A 52 10.69 -2.10 9.75
C ASP A 52 9.77 -1.22 10.60
N ARG A 53 8.95 -0.39 9.94
CA ARG A 53 8.09 0.61 10.58
C ARG A 53 6.60 0.31 10.39
N LEU A 54 6.26 -0.61 9.50
CA LEU A 54 4.88 -0.97 9.20
C LEU A 54 4.34 -1.92 10.27
N ALA A 55 3.16 -1.61 10.77
CA ALA A 55 2.36 -2.50 11.59
C ALA A 55 0.91 -2.47 11.11
N ILE A 56 0.13 -3.48 11.54
CA ILE A 56 -1.33 -3.40 11.43
C ILE A 56 -1.80 -2.20 12.26
N GLY A 57 -2.73 -1.42 11.72
CA GLY A 57 -3.22 -0.17 12.31
C GLY A 57 -2.42 1.07 11.92
N THR A 58 -1.30 0.96 11.20
CA THR A 58 -0.53 2.11 10.73
C THR A 58 -1.33 2.92 9.70
N ARG A 59 -1.41 4.25 9.87
CA ARG A 59 -1.97 5.16 8.86
C ARG A 59 -0.97 5.39 7.73
N VAL A 60 -1.49 5.39 6.50
CA VAL A 60 -0.70 5.54 5.27
C VAL A 60 -1.40 6.47 4.29
N ASN A 61 -0.61 7.10 3.43
CA ASN A 61 -1.10 7.69 2.20
C ASN A 61 -0.99 6.67 1.06
N VAL A 62 -1.97 6.68 0.17
CA VAL A 62 -2.04 5.84 -1.02
C VAL A 62 -1.86 6.72 -2.26
N SER A 63 -1.02 6.28 -3.17
CA SER A 63 -0.81 6.93 -4.47
C SER A 63 -0.80 5.89 -5.58
N MET A 64 -0.70 6.34 -6.83
CA MET A 64 -0.60 5.45 -7.99
C MET A 64 0.68 5.78 -8.76
N ASP A 65 1.42 4.75 -9.16
CA ASP A 65 2.58 4.93 -10.04
C ASP A 65 2.19 5.01 -11.52
N GLU A 66 3.17 5.27 -12.38
CA GLU A 66 2.98 5.36 -13.84
C GLU A 66 2.48 4.06 -14.47
N SER A 67 2.62 2.92 -13.78
CA SER A 67 2.14 1.60 -14.21
C SER A 67 0.72 1.30 -13.69
N GLY A 68 0.07 2.24 -13.02
CA GLY A 68 -1.28 2.07 -12.47
C GLY A 68 -1.33 1.25 -11.18
N ARG A 69 -0.19 1.02 -10.51
CA ARG A 69 -0.13 0.25 -9.27
C ARG A 69 -0.34 1.17 -8.08
N PHE A 70 -1.15 0.72 -7.12
CA PHE A 70 -1.30 1.42 -5.85
C PHE A 70 -0.04 1.28 -5.00
N LEU A 71 0.50 2.41 -4.55
CA LEU A 71 1.61 2.49 -3.62
C LEU A 71 1.09 2.96 -2.27
N PHE A 72 1.82 2.66 -1.20
CA PHE A 72 1.60 3.31 0.10
C PHE A 72 2.88 3.95 0.65
N SER A 73 2.69 5.03 1.41
CA SER A 73 3.75 5.68 2.19
C SER A 73 3.29 5.94 3.62
N LEU A 74 4.19 5.78 4.58
CA LEU A 74 3.88 6.02 6.00
C LEU A 74 3.64 7.51 6.22
N ILE A 75 2.56 7.86 6.91
CA ILE A 75 2.35 9.23 7.40
C ILE A 75 3.27 9.40 8.62
N GLN A 76 4.17 10.39 8.58
CA GLN A 76 5.07 10.71 9.70
C GLN A 76 4.37 11.54 10.77
#